data_AF-A0A2E7K3Y7-F1
#
_entry.id   AF-A0A2E7K3Y7-F1
#
_cell.length_a   1.000
_cell.length_b   1.000
_cell.length_c   1.000
_cell.angle_alpha   90.00
_cell.angle_beta   90.00
_cell.angle_gamma   90.00
#
_symmetry.space_group_name_H-M   'P 1'
#
loop_
_entity.id
_entity.type
_entity.pdbx_description
1 polymer ?
#
loop_
_entity_poly.entity_id
_entity_poly.type
_entity_poly.pdbx_seq_one_letter_code
_entity_poly.pdbx_strand_id
1 'polypeptide(L)' 'MNTKHVAPKEIIFREGEMGDAAYIIRSGSVEILKHAAHGDIQLAVLESGELFGEMA' A
#
# COMPACT_ATOMS: atom_id res chain seq x y z
N MET A 1 -8.65 -13.84 8.70
CA MET A 1 -7.82 -12.69 8.23
C MET A 1 -6.69 -12.51 9.23
N ASN A 2 -5.45 -12.58 8.77
CA ASN A 2 -4.29 -12.32 9.63
C ASN A 2 -4.01 -10.82 9.64
N THR A 3 -3.60 -10.27 10.79
CA THR A 3 -3.22 -8.85 10.90
C THR A 3 -1.72 -8.73 10.71
N LYS A 4 -1.28 -7.90 9.76
CA LYS A 4 0.11 -7.48 9.59
C LYS A 4 0.28 -6.09 10.21
N HIS A 5 1.25 -5.93 11.10
CA HIS A 5 1.65 -4.62 11.60
C HIS A 5 2.83 -4.11 10.78
N VAL A 6 2.79 -2.84 10.41
CA VAL A 6 3.84 -2.16 9.65
C VAL A 6 4.25 -0.89 10.38
N ALA A 7 5.54 -0.59 10.35
CA ALA A 7 6.07 0.64 10.92
C ALA A 7 5.79 1.84 9.99
N PRO A 8 5.80 3.08 10.51
CA PRO A 8 5.73 4.27 9.67
C PRO A 8 6.82 4.23 8.58
N LYS A 9 6.44 4.51 7.33
CA LYS A 9 7.29 4.49 6.13
C LYS A 9 7.80 3.11 5.71
N GLU A 10 7.30 2.03 6.30
CA GLU A 10 7.59 0.67 5.83
C GLU A 10 6.87 0.40 4.50
N ILE A 11 7.59 -0.16 3.53
CA ILE A 11 7.02 -0.54 2.24
C ILE A 11 6.30 -1.88 2.38
N ILE A 12 5.00 -1.90 2.05
CA ILE A 12 4.17 -3.11 2.14
C ILE A 12 4.46 -4.05 0.97
N PHE A 13 4.48 -3.51 -0.25
CA PHE A 13 4.91 -4.13 -1.50
C PHE A 13 5.27 -3.03 -2.52
N ARG A 14 5.90 -3.41 -3.65
CA ARG A 14 6.26 -2.48 -4.73
C ARG A 14 5.50 -2.77 -6.01
N GLU A 15 5.35 -1.74 -6.85
CA GLU A 15 4.80 -1.88 -8.20
C GLU A 15 5.59 -2.93 -8.99
N GLY A 16 4.90 -3.88 -9.61
CA GLY A 16 5.49 -4.96 -10.39
C GLY A 16 5.97 -6.17 -9.57
N GLU A 17 5.91 -6.13 -8.23
CA GLU A 17 6.08 -7.33 -7.42
C GLU A 17 4.85 -8.23 -7.54
N MET A 18 5.06 -9.55 -7.59
CA MET A 18 3.98 -10.52 -7.66
C MET A 18 3.15 -10.43 -6.36
N GLY A 19 1.91 -9.96 -6.46
CA GLY A 19 0.98 -9.88 -5.34
C GLY A 19 0.22 -11.19 -5.15
N ASP A 20 0.14 -11.68 -3.92
CA ASP A 20 -0.67 -12.85 -3.54
C ASP A 20 -1.74 -12.53 -2.48
N ALA A 21 -1.87 -11.25 -2.11
CA ALA A 21 -2.78 -10.78 -1.08
C ALA A 21 -3.33 -9.37 -1.36
N ALA A 22 -4.57 -9.16 -0.96
CA ALA A 22 -5.19 -7.85 -0.79
C ALA A 22 -5.26 -7.50 0.70
N TYR A 23 -5.25 -6.20 1.00
CA TYR A 23 -5.19 -5.67 2.36
C TYR A 23 -6.30 -4.67 2.62
N ILE A 24 -6.90 -4.73 3.81
CA ILE A 24 -7.80 -3.69 4.33
C ILE A 24 -7.11 -2.95 5.48
N ILE A 25 -7.15 -1.63 5.47
CA ILE A 25 -6.49 -0.81 6.49
C ILE A 25 -7.35 -0.84 7.76
N ARG A 26 -6.85 -1.46 8.82
CA ARG A 26 -7.57 -1.51 10.11
C ARG A 26 -7.38 -0.24 10.95
N SER A 27 -6.20 0.36 10.91
CA SER A 27 -5.85 1.58 11.63
C SER A 27 -4.65 2.27 10.98
N GLY A 28 -4.63 3.60 10.96
CA GLY A 28 -3.58 4.39 10.33
C GLY A 28 -3.89 4.68 8.86
N SER A 29 -2.86 5.04 8.10
CA SER A 29 -2.96 5.39 6.68
C SER A 29 -1.81 4.78 5.86
N VAL A 30 -2.03 4.63 4.55
CA VAL A 30 -1.08 4.09 3.59
C VAL A 30 -0.97 5.03 2.40
N GLU A 31 0.25 5.40 2.02
CA GLU A 31 0.50 6.19 0.81
C GLU A 31 0.66 5.25 -0.39
N ILE A 32 -0.03 5.57 -1.48
CA ILE A 32 0.18 4.92 -2.78
C ILE A 32 1.11 5.79 -3.60
N LEU A 33 2.28 5.25 -3.91
CA LEU A 33 3.31 5.91 -4.69
C LEU A 33 3.47 5.22 -6.04
N LYS A 34 3.69 6.00 -7.08
CA LYS A 34 4.09 5.52 -8.41
C LYS A 34 5.51 5.96 -8.72
N HIS A 35 6.34 5.01 -9.12
CA HIS A 35 7.69 5.35 -9.53
C HIS A 35 7.67 6.04 -10.91
N ALA A 36 8.30 7.22 -11.01
CA ALA A 36 8.40 7.98 -12.25
C ALA A 36 9.85 8.43 -12.50
N ALA A 37 10.11 8.93 -13.72
CA ALA A 37 11.46 9.30 -14.17
C ALA A 37 12.18 10.35 -13.28
N HIS A 38 11.42 11.12 -12.51
CA HIS A 38 11.94 12.18 -11.63
C HIS A 38 11.68 11.92 -10.14
N GLY A 39 11.40 10.67 -9.77
CA GLY A 39 11.11 10.26 -8.40
C GLY A 39 9.68 9.73 -8.25
N ASP A 40 9.32 9.43 -7.00
CA ASP A 40 8.01 8.87 -6.68
C ASP A 40 6.93 9.96 -6.68
N ILE A 41 5.79 9.66 -7.30
CA ILE A 41 4.60 10.52 -7.30
C ILE A 41 3.57 9.90 -6.38
N GLN A 42 3.09 10.67 -5.42
CA GLN A 42 1.97 10.25 -4.58
C GLN A 42 0.66 10.30 -5.37
N LEU A 43 0.01 9.13 -5.51
CA LEU A 43 -1.27 9.01 -6.19
C LEU A 43 -2.45 9.18 -5.22
N ALA A 44 -2.33 8.63 -4.02
CA ALA A 44 -3.38 8.65 -3.01
C ALA A 44 -2.80 8.45 -1.61
N VAL A 45 -3.58 8.86 -0.60
CA VAL A 45 -3.45 8.38 0.78
C VAL A 45 -4.73 7.65 1.10
N LEU A 46 -4.61 6.39 1.50
CA LEU A 46 -5.71 5.55 1.92
C LEU A 46 -5.80 5.53 3.44
N GLU A 47 -7.01 5.55 3.96
CA GLU A 47 -7.36 5.63 5.36
C GLU A 47 -7.98 4.31 5.86
N SER A 48 -8.27 4.26 7.15
CA SER A 48 -8.87 3.07 7.78
C SER A 48 -10.22 2.71 7.14
N GLY A 49 -10.37 1.43 6.79
CA GLY A 49 -11.54 0.87 6.10
C GLY A 49 -11.34 0.67 4.59
N GLU A 50 -10.33 1.30 3.98
CA GLU A 50 -10.07 1.18 2.55
C GLU A 50 -9.27 -0.09 2.21
N LEU A 51 -9.53 -0.62 1.01
CA LEU A 51 -8.90 -1.82 0.45
C LEU A 51 -7.81 -1.41 -0.56
N PHE A 52 -6.71 -2.16 -0.60
CA PHE A 52 -5.68 -2.03 -1.64
C PHE A 52 -5.03 -3.39 -1.95
N GLY A 53 -4.31 -3.49 -3.08
CA GLY A 53 -3.72 -4.74 -3.54
C GLY A 53 -4.72 -5.74 -4.11
N GLU A 54 -5.91 -5.28 -4.53
CA GLU A 54 -6.96 -6.14 -5.10
C GLU A 54 -6.71 -6.55 -6.56
N MET A 55 -5.90 -5.77 -7.28
CA MET A 55 -5.49 -6.02 -8.67
C MET A 55 -4.00 -6.40 -8.69
N ALA A 56 -3.70 -7.66 -8.37
CA ALA A 56 -2.37 -8.23 -8.55
C ALA A 56 -2.17 -8.77 -9.98
#